data_AF-A0A7K2XDB7-F1
#
_entry.id   AF-A0A7K2XDB7-F1
#
_cell.length_a   1.000
_cell.length_b   1.000
_cell.length_c   1.000
_cell.angle_alpha   90.00
_cell.angle_beta   90.00
_cell.angle_gamma   90.00
#
_symmetry.space_group_name_H-M   'P 1'
#
loop_
_entity.id
_entity.type
_entity.pdbx_description
1 polymer ?
#
loop_
_entity_poly.entity_id
_entity_poly.type
_entity_poly.pdbx_seq_one_letter_code
_entity_poly.pdbx_strand_id
1 'polypeptide(L)'
;MSEQPQDTTASEAGPGVLAAAEMALGKTLLLQAATVLEEHVESAALSLIRQALAIRQNPGAQELAELTDSLLTHCASLAVGVQTISTEQRPTRGAGALRDWAQLQADGPGDGPFGPWSYARQLALVARSMLQAIHEHRGAALERAAYIGRPSLPPLAPNSR
;
A
#
# COMPACT_ATOMS: atom_id res chain seq x y z
N MET A 1 -44.84 -50.53 -32.57
CA MET A 1 -44.21 -50.03 -31.34
C MET A 1 -43.17 -49.02 -31.78
N SER A 2 -43.47 -47.74 -31.57
CA SER A 2 -42.66 -46.62 -32.04
C SER A 2 -41.81 -46.12 -30.87
N GLU A 3 -40.50 -46.16 -31.01
CA GLU A 3 -39.57 -45.46 -30.12
C GLU A 3 -39.02 -44.25 -30.89
N GLN A 4 -39.40 -43.06 -30.44
CA GLN A 4 -38.76 -41.79 -30.80
C GLN A 4 -38.23 -41.11 -29.52
N PRO A 5 -37.20 -40.26 -29.66
CA PRO A 5 -36.22 -39.95 -28.63
C PRO A 5 -36.71 -38.84 -27.69
N GLN A 6 -36.31 -38.89 -26.42
CA GLN A 6 -36.38 -37.72 -25.55
C GLN A 6 -35.07 -36.94 -25.61
N ASP A 7 -35.23 -35.78 -26.25
CA ASP A 7 -34.36 -34.64 -26.36
C ASP A 7 -34.08 -33.98 -24.99
N THR A 8 -32.83 -33.54 -24.84
CA THR A 8 -32.44 -32.22 -24.34
C THR A 8 -32.99 -31.73 -22.98
N THR A 9 -32.16 -31.87 -21.95
CA THR A 9 -32.12 -30.93 -20.82
C THR A 9 -31.11 -29.82 -21.10
N ALA A 10 -31.55 -28.80 -21.84
CA ALA A 10 -30.88 -27.50 -21.84
C ALA A 10 -31.10 -26.85 -20.47
N SER A 11 -30.04 -26.84 -19.66
CA SER A 11 -30.00 -26.15 -18.37
C SER A 11 -29.97 -24.63 -18.62
N GLU A 12 -31.13 -23.98 -18.53
CA GLU A 12 -31.24 -22.52 -18.46
C GLU A 12 -30.57 -22.02 -17.18
N ALA A 13 -29.35 -21.49 -17.32
CA ALA A 13 -28.76 -20.63 -16.31
C ALA A 13 -29.61 -19.35 -16.23
N GLY A 14 -30.40 -19.22 -15.16
CA GLY A 14 -31.31 -18.09 -14.98
C GLY A 14 -30.61 -16.72 -14.99
N PRO A 15 -31.31 -15.66 -15.42
CA PRO A 15 -30.74 -14.31 -15.66
C PRO A 15 -30.06 -13.66 -14.44
N GLY A 16 -30.36 -14.11 -13.21
CA GLY A 16 -29.69 -13.63 -11.99
C GLY A 16 -28.25 -14.12 -11.80
N VAL A 17 -27.88 -15.26 -12.39
CA VAL A 17 -26.53 -15.84 -12.24
C VAL A 17 -25.52 -15.11 -13.14
N LEU A 18 -25.95 -14.69 -14.34
CA LEU A 18 -25.12 -13.91 -15.26
C LEU A 18 -24.84 -12.49 -14.72
N ALA A 19 -25.84 -11.82 -14.15
CA ALA A 19 -25.65 -10.50 -13.54
C ALA A 19 -24.73 -10.55 -12.29
N ALA A 20 -24.83 -11.60 -11.47
CA ALA A 20 -23.92 -11.80 -10.35
C ALA A 20 -22.49 -12.11 -10.81
N ALA A 21 -22.33 -12.88 -11.88
CA ALA A 21 -21.03 -13.18 -12.47
C ALA A 21 -20.37 -11.93 -13.08
N GLU A 22 -21.12 -11.10 -13.81
CA GLU A 22 -20.63 -9.81 -14.35
C GLU A 22 -20.22 -8.83 -13.24
N MET A 23 -21.02 -8.75 -12.16
CA MET A 23 -20.70 -7.91 -11.00
C MET A 23 -19.45 -8.40 -10.25
N ALA A 24 -19.29 -9.72 -10.13
CA ALA A 24 -18.09 -10.33 -9.55
C ALA A 24 -16.85 -10.11 -10.43
N LEU A 25 -17.00 -10.14 -11.77
CA LEU A 25 -15.92 -9.82 -12.70
C LEU A 25 -15.50 -8.35 -12.59
N GLY A 26 -16.47 -7.44 -12.56
CA GLY A 26 -16.24 -6.01 -12.39
C GLY A 26 -15.51 -5.69 -11.08
N LYS A 27 -15.93 -6.32 -9.96
CA LYS A 27 -15.24 -6.18 -8.67
C LYS A 27 -13.80 -6.69 -8.71
N THR A 28 -13.57 -7.84 -9.34
CA THR A 28 -12.23 -8.43 -9.46
C THR A 28 -11.29 -7.55 -10.27
N LEU A 29 -11.75 -7.01 -11.40
CA LEU A 29 -10.97 -6.09 -12.23
C LEU A 29 -10.64 -4.78 -11.51
N LEU A 30 -11.61 -4.22 -10.78
CA LEU A 30 -11.38 -3.01 -9.98
C LEU A 30 -10.36 -3.24 -8.87
N LEU A 31 -10.41 -4.39 -8.19
CA LEU A 31 -9.42 -4.76 -7.18
C LEU A 31 -8.03 -4.91 -7.80
N GLN A 32 -7.92 -5.59 -8.95
CA GLN A 32 -6.64 -5.75 -9.66
C GLN A 32 -6.05 -4.40 -10.09
N ALA A 33 -6.89 -3.51 -10.66
CA ALA A 33 -6.46 -2.18 -11.05
C ALA A 33 -6.00 -1.35 -9.83
N ALA A 34 -6.74 -1.42 -8.72
CA ALA A 34 -6.34 -0.77 -7.46
C ALA A 34 -4.99 -1.29 -6.96
N THR A 35 -4.76 -2.60 -6.99
CA THR A 35 -3.47 -3.20 -6.60
C THR A 35 -2.32 -2.71 -7.47
N VAL A 36 -2.49 -2.70 -8.80
CA VAL A 36 -1.43 -2.20 -9.72
C VAL A 36 -1.13 -0.72 -9.48
N LEU A 37 -2.15 0.09 -9.22
CA LEU A 37 -1.97 1.50 -8.91
C LEU A 37 -1.25 1.70 -7.58
N GLU A 38 -1.62 0.96 -6.53
CA GLU A 38 -0.94 0.98 -5.24
C GLU A 38 0.54 0.61 -5.38
N GLU A 39 0.85 -0.49 -6.07
CA GLU A 39 2.22 -0.94 -6.32
C GLU A 39 3.04 0.09 -7.11
N HIS A 40 2.43 0.74 -8.11
CA HIS A 40 3.07 1.79 -8.88
C HIS A 40 3.39 3.02 -8.02
N VAL A 41 2.43 3.48 -7.21
CA VAL A 41 2.61 4.62 -6.31
C VAL A 41 3.69 4.32 -5.27
N GLU A 42 3.72 3.12 -4.71
CA GLU A 42 4.74 2.69 -3.77
C GLU A 42 6.14 2.61 -4.39
N SER A 43 6.22 2.12 -5.64
CA SER A 43 7.48 2.06 -6.38
C SER A 43 8.02 3.45 -6.69
N ALA A 44 7.16 4.36 -7.13
CA ALA A 44 7.50 5.76 -7.36
C ALA A 44 7.98 6.45 -6.08
N ALA A 45 7.23 6.28 -4.97
CA ALA A 45 7.60 6.81 -3.67
C ALA A 45 8.97 6.27 -3.22
N LEU A 46 9.21 4.97 -3.36
CA LEU A 46 10.49 4.34 -2.98
C LEU A 46 11.67 4.89 -3.80
N SER A 47 11.47 5.11 -5.11
CA SER A 47 12.49 5.73 -5.96
C SER A 47 12.84 7.13 -5.48
N LEU A 48 11.82 7.96 -5.24
CA LEU A 48 11.99 9.33 -4.78
C LEU A 48 12.63 9.42 -3.39
N ILE A 49 12.23 8.54 -2.46
CA ILE A 49 12.84 8.40 -1.13
C ILE A 49 14.35 8.09 -1.28
N ARG A 50 14.70 7.13 -2.13
CA ARG A 50 16.11 6.76 -2.36
C ARG A 50 16.89 7.93 -2.94
N GLN A 51 16.33 8.64 -3.91
CA GLN A 51 16.93 9.83 -4.49
C GLN A 51 17.20 10.88 -3.40
N ALA A 52 16.18 11.28 -2.64
CA ALA A 52 16.29 12.29 -1.59
C ALA A 52 17.32 11.92 -0.52
N LEU A 53 17.38 10.65 -0.13
CA LEU A 53 18.34 10.18 0.88
C LEU A 53 19.77 10.05 0.36
N ALA A 54 19.96 9.89 -0.96
CA ALA A 54 21.25 9.75 -1.61
C ALA A 54 21.91 11.07 -2.01
N ILE A 55 21.18 12.19 -1.97
CA ILE A 55 21.72 13.52 -2.26
C ILE A 55 22.88 13.84 -1.29
N ARG A 56 24.09 13.98 -1.85
CA ARG A 56 25.31 14.35 -1.12
C ARG A 56 25.79 15.77 -1.39
N GLN A 57 25.45 16.31 -2.56
CA GLN A 57 25.75 17.68 -2.97
C GLN A 57 24.47 18.51 -2.91
N ASN A 58 24.59 19.82 -2.71
CA ASN A 58 23.42 20.69 -2.61
C ASN A 58 22.74 20.79 -4.00
N PRO A 59 21.53 20.22 -4.17
CA PRO A 59 20.80 20.35 -5.43
C PRO A 59 20.45 21.83 -5.68
N GLY A 60 20.17 22.17 -6.95
CA GLY A 60 19.68 23.50 -7.27
C GLY A 60 18.38 23.79 -6.51
N ALA A 61 18.10 25.07 -6.20
CA ALA A 61 16.90 25.44 -5.43
C ALA A 61 15.60 24.95 -6.08
N GLN A 62 15.52 24.98 -7.42
CA GLN A 62 14.38 24.47 -8.18
C GLN A 62 14.24 22.95 -8.06
N GLU A 63 15.33 22.20 -8.28
CA GLU A 63 15.33 20.73 -8.16
C GLU A 63 14.93 20.29 -6.73
N LEU A 64 15.41 21.01 -5.72
CA LEU A 64 15.03 20.74 -4.34
C LEU A 64 13.54 21.00 -4.08
N ALA A 65 12.98 22.07 -4.67
CA ALA A 65 11.56 22.38 -4.54
C ALA A 65 10.69 21.31 -5.21
N GLU A 66 11.02 20.90 -6.43
CA GLU A 66 10.32 19.83 -7.17
C GLU A 66 10.38 18.49 -6.42
N LEU A 67 11.54 18.16 -5.86
CA LEU A 67 11.73 16.97 -5.03
C LEU A 67 10.87 17.04 -3.75
N THR A 68 10.85 18.19 -3.09
CA THR A 68 10.08 18.41 -1.86
C THR A 68 8.58 18.28 -2.13
N ASP A 69 8.08 18.89 -3.20
CA ASP A 69 6.68 18.81 -3.61
C ASP A 69 6.25 17.36 -3.93
N SER A 70 7.10 16.64 -4.66
CA SER A 70 6.89 15.22 -4.95
C SER A 70 6.87 14.39 -3.66
N LEU A 71 7.77 14.66 -2.71
CA LEU A 71 7.80 13.99 -1.41
C LEU A 71 6.55 14.28 -0.58
N LEU A 72 6.08 15.53 -0.55
CA LEU A 72 4.85 15.91 0.14
C LEU A 72 3.64 15.15 -0.41
N THR A 73 3.53 15.07 -1.74
CA THR A 73 2.46 14.33 -2.43
C THR A 73 2.47 12.84 -2.05
N HIS A 74 3.65 12.20 -2.06
CA HIS A 74 3.76 10.80 -1.66
C HIS A 74 3.54 10.59 -0.15
N CYS A 75 4.04 11.48 0.72
CA CYS A 75 3.75 11.45 2.15
C CYS A 75 2.24 11.50 2.41
N ALA A 76 1.51 12.39 1.74
CA ALA A 76 0.06 12.48 1.87
C ALA A 76 -0.63 11.18 1.45
N SER A 77 -0.26 10.61 0.29
CA SER A 77 -0.81 9.34 -0.19
C SER A 77 -0.51 8.17 0.76
N LEU A 78 0.72 8.06 1.24
CA LEU A 78 1.14 7.01 2.18
C LEU A 78 0.47 7.18 3.55
N ALA A 79 0.29 8.41 4.01
CA ALA A 79 -0.39 8.70 5.26
C ALA A 79 -1.85 8.21 5.22
N VAL A 80 -2.55 8.39 4.09
CA VAL A 80 -3.88 7.80 3.88
C VAL A 80 -3.81 6.27 4.00
N GLY A 81 -2.85 5.63 3.32
CA GLY A 81 -2.66 4.18 3.40
C GLY A 81 -2.36 3.65 4.81
N VAL A 82 -1.62 4.39 5.64
CA VAL A 82 -1.40 4.01 7.04
C VAL A 82 -2.64 4.26 7.90
N GLN A 83 -3.41 5.31 7.60
CA GLN A 83 -4.62 5.67 8.34
C GLN A 83 -5.78 4.68 8.12
N THR A 84 -5.86 4.06 6.94
CA THR A 84 -6.87 3.00 6.67
C THR A 84 -6.62 1.72 7.46
N ILE A 85 -5.39 1.51 7.95
CA ILE A 85 -5.08 0.42 8.89
C ILE A 85 -5.72 0.77 10.24
N SER A 86 -6.54 -0.15 10.77
CA SER A 86 -7.19 0.03 12.07
C SER A 86 -6.16 0.25 13.18
N THR A 87 -6.49 1.06 14.18
CA THR A 87 -5.56 1.42 15.26
C THR A 87 -5.00 0.19 15.99
N GLU A 88 -5.80 -0.86 16.14
CA GLU A 88 -5.39 -2.12 16.78
C GLU A 88 -4.40 -2.94 15.96
N GLN A 89 -4.43 -2.80 14.63
CA GLN A 89 -3.58 -3.55 13.70
C GLN A 89 -2.45 -2.71 13.10
N ARG A 90 -2.39 -1.42 13.44
CA ARG A 90 -1.40 -0.49 12.91
C ARG A 90 -0.05 -0.73 13.59
N PRO A 91 1.03 -0.96 12.82
CA PRO A 91 2.35 -1.05 13.39
C PRO A 91 2.74 0.23 14.16
N THR A 92 3.46 0.08 15.27
CA THR A 92 3.94 1.22 16.09
C THR A 92 4.71 2.23 15.26
N ARG A 93 5.51 1.75 14.30
CA ARG A 93 6.23 2.59 13.32
C ARG A 93 5.28 3.47 12.51
N GLY A 94 4.15 2.92 12.06
CA GLY A 94 3.15 3.68 11.31
C GLY A 94 2.51 4.79 12.14
N ALA A 95 2.20 4.52 13.41
CA ALA A 95 1.68 5.55 14.31
C ALA A 95 2.69 6.67 14.58
N GLY A 96 3.97 6.33 14.79
CA GLY A 96 5.05 7.30 14.91
C GLY A 96 5.21 8.15 13.65
N ALA A 97 5.26 7.51 12.49
CA ALA A 97 5.41 8.20 11.21
C ALA A 97 4.25 9.17 10.91
N LEU A 98 3.01 8.84 11.29
CA LEU A 98 1.87 9.77 11.16
C LEU A 98 2.01 11.00 12.06
N ARG A 99 2.55 10.83 13.27
CA ARG A 99 2.83 11.96 14.16
C ARG A 99 3.92 12.85 13.59
N ASP A 100 5.02 12.25 13.15
CA ASP A 100 6.15 12.97 12.57
C ASP A 100 5.74 13.71 11.29
N TRP A 101 4.87 13.09 10.48
CA TRP A 101 4.26 13.74 9.31
C TRP A 101 3.42 14.96 9.69
N ALA A 102 2.51 14.83 10.65
CA ALA A 102 1.69 15.96 11.11
C ALA A 102 2.56 17.11 11.63
N GLN A 103 3.65 16.78 12.33
CA GLN A 103 4.61 17.76 12.81
C GLN A 103 5.32 18.48 11.64
N LEU A 104 5.82 17.73 10.64
CA LEU A 104 6.44 18.32 9.45
C LEU A 104 5.49 19.17 8.61
N GLN A 105 4.19 18.83 8.58
CA GLN A 105 3.18 19.68 7.94
C GLN A 105 2.97 20.99 8.69
N ALA A 106 3.01 20.96 10.02
CA ALA A 106 2.84 22.14 10.86
C ALA A 106 4.07 23.06 10.83
N ASP A 107 5.27 22.47 10.90
CA ASP A 107 6.53 23.22 11.00
C ASP A 107 6.98 23.77 9.64
N GLY A 108 6.74 23.02 8.55
CA GLY A 108 7.28 23.34 7.23
C GLY A 108 8.82 23.31 7.18
N PRO A 109 9.44 23.88 6.13
CA PRO A 109 10.89 24.00 6.07
C PRO A 109 11.39 25.00 7.11
N GLY A 110 12.40 24.60 7.89
CA GLY A 110 12.98 25.47 8.92
C GLY A 110 13.69 26.70 8.35
N ASP A 111 13.86 27.72 9.20
CA ASP A 111 14.57 28.94 8.84
C ASP A 111 16.07 28.68 8.70
N GLY A 112 16.63 28.95 7.52
CA GLY A 112 18.07 28.90 7.26
C GLY A 112 18.44 28.29 5.92
N PRO A 113 19.73 28.39 5.52
CA PRO A 113 20.19 27.97 4.20
C PRO A 113 20.07 26.46 3.94
N PHE A 114 20.00 25.64 5.00
CA PHE A 114 19.83 24.19 4.92
C PHE A 114 18.44 23.71 5.35
N GLY A 115 17.52 24.63 5.68
CA GLY A 115 16.18 24.31 6.13
C GLY A 115 15.39 23.47 5.11
N PRO A 116 15.25 23.93 3.85
CA PRO A 116 14.57 23.17 2.80
C PRO A 116 15.19 21.80 2.54
N TRP A 117 16.52 21.69 2.62
CA TRP A 117 17.22 20.42 2.41
C TRP A 117 16.96 19.42 3.55
N SER A 118 17.02 19.90 4.79
CA SER A 118 16.75 19.08 5.97
C SER A 118 15.30 18.63 5.98
N TYR A 119 14.39 19.50 5.57
CA TYR A 119 12.97 19.22 5.41
C TYR A 119 12.72 18.10 4.38
N ALA A 120 13.26 18.21 3.16
CA ALA A 120 13.15 17.16 2.14
C ALA A 120 13.69 15.81 2.64
N ARG A 121 14.81 15.82 3.36
CA ARG A 121 15.39 14.60 3.95
C ARG A 121 14.48 13.99 5.02
N GLN A 122 13.90 14.80 5.89
CA GLN A 122 12.96 14.34 6.92
C GLN A 122 11.68 13.77 6.30
N LEU A 123 11.13 14.43 5.27
CA LEU A 123 10.00 13.91 4.50
C LEU A 123 10.31 12.52 3.93
N ALA A 124 11.49 12.32 3.34
CA ALA A 124 11.89 11.03 2.80
C ALA A 124 11.99 9.93 3.88
N LEU A 125 12.46 10.26 5.09
CA LEU A 125 12.52 9.31 6.22
C LEU A 125 11.13 8.94 6.74
N VAL A 126 10.22 9.91 6.83
CA VAL A 126 8.83 9.69 7.24
C VAL A 126 8.10 8.85 6.20
N ALA A 127 8.21 9.20 4.91
CA ALA A 127 7.64 8.42 3.81
C ALA A 127 8.14 6.97 3.82
N ARG A 128 9.45 6.76 4.02
CA ARG A 128 10.03 5.41 4.17
C ARG A 128 9.40 4.64 5.32
N SER A 129 9.18 5.30 6.46
CA SER A 129 8.62 4.66 7.65
C SER A 129 7.15 4.29 7.47
N MET A 130 6.37 5.12 6.76
CA MET A 130 4.99 4.80 6.37
C MET A 130 4.93 3.62 5.41
N LEU A 131 5.75 3.64 4.36
CA LEU A 131 5.82 2.55 3.38
C LEU A 131 6.17 1.22 4.05
N GLN A 132 7.15 1.23 4.96
CA GLN A 132 7.50 0.05 5.75
C GLN A 132 6.33 -0.44 6.62
N ALA A 133 5.57 0.47 7.23
CA ALA A 133 4.40 0.09 8.04
C ALA A 133 3.29 -0.55 7.19
N ILE A 134 3.06 -0.04 5.96
CA ILE A 134 2.11 -0.65 5.01
C ILE A 134 2.55 -2.06 4.65
N HIS A 135 3.83 -2.25 4.32
CA HIS A 135 4.39 -3.56 3.98
C HIS A 135 4.34 -4.54 5.16
N GLU A 136 4.65 -4.10 6.37
CA GLU A 136 4.57 -4.89 7.59
C GLU A 136 3.13 -5.36 7.86
N HIS A 137 2.15 -4.46 7.73
CA HIS A 137 0.74 -4.80 7.89
C HIS A 137 0.27 -5.82 6.85
N ARG A 138 0.63 -5.64 5.57
CA ARG A 138 0.31 -6.60 4.50
C ARG A 138 0.97 -7.96 4.74
N GLY A 139 2.23 -7.99 5.15
CA GLY A 139 2.95 -9.22 5.52
C GLY A 139 2.25 -9.97 6.65
N ALA A 140 1.90 -9.28 7.74
CA ALA A 140 1.17 -9.86 8.86
C ALA A 140 -0.25 -10.34 8.48
N ALA A 141 -0.90 -9.71 7.51
CA ALA A 141 -2.20 -10.16 6.99
C ALA A 141 -2.07 -11.48 6.19
N LEU A 142 -1.04 -11.60 5.36
CA LEU A 142 -0.76 -12.83 4.60
C LEU A 142 -0.44 -14.00 5.51
N GLU A 143 0.38 -13.79 6.55
CA GLU A 143 0.71 -14.83 7.54
C GLU A 143 -0.53 -15.31 8.30
N ARG A 144 -1.40 -14.38 8.75
CA ARG A 144 -2.68 -14.73 9.39
C ARG A 144 -3.60 -15.52 8.45
N ALA A 145 -3.69 -15.13 7.19
CA ALA A 145 -4.51 -15.84 6.20
C ALA A 145 -3.98 -17.26 5.92
N ALA A 146 -2.66 -17.42 5.85
CA ALA A 146 -2.04 -18.73 5.68
C ALA A 146 -2.34 -19.69 6.84
N TYR A 147 -2.47 -19.16 8.06
CA TYR A 147 -2.80 -19.95 9.25
C TYR A 147 -4.26 -20.43 9.29
N ILE A 148 -5.22 -19.60 8.83
CA ILE A 148 -6.66 -19.91 8.88
C ILE A 148 -7.06 -21.03 7.90
N GLY A 149 -6.25 -21.32 6.88
CA GLY A 149 -6.52 -22.36 5.87
C GLY A 149 -5.84 -23.72 6.07
N ARG A 150 -4.98 -23.89 7.08
CA ARG A 150 -4.20 -25.14 7.29
C ARG A 150 -4.10 -25.52 8.77
N PRO A 151 -5.15 -26.11 9.36
CA PRO A 151 -5.15 -26.53 10.77
C PRO A 151 -4.17 -27.68 11.10
N SER A 152 -3.49 -28.27 10.11
CA SER A 152 -2.64 -29.46 10.29
C SER A 152 -1.13 -29.22 10.20
N LEU A 153 -0.65 -27.98 10.09
CA LEU A 153 0.79 -27.70 10.22
C LEU A 153 1.12 -27.28 11.66
N PRO A 154 2.02 -28.01 12.35
CA PRO A 154 2.46 -27.60 13.67
C PRO A 154 3.20 -26.25 13.58
N PRO A 155 3.08 -25.38 14.60
CA PRO A 155 3.81 -24.13 14.62
C PRO A 155 5.30 -24.42 14.45
N LEU A 156 5.95 -23.72 13.51
CA LEU A 156 7.40 -23.77 13.37
C LEU A 156 7.99 -23.36 14.71
N ALA A 157 8.65 -24.31 15.38
CA ALA A 157 9.26 -24.07 16.66
C ALA A 157 10.24 -22.90 16.54
N PRO A 158 10.29 -21.98 17.53
CA PRO A 158 11.28 -20.91 17.53
C PRO A 158 12.67 -21.54 17.50
N ASN A 159 13.41 -21.23 16.43
CA ASN A 159 14.79 -21.69 16.22
C ASN A 159 15.60 -21.49 17.52
N SER A 160 15.96 -22.61 18.13
CA SER A 160 16.84 -22.63 19.30
C SER A 160 18.28 -22.57 18.80
N ARG A 161 18.82 -21.34 18.79
CA ARG A 161 20.25 -20.95 18.71
C ARG A 161 21.09 -21.45 17.53
#